data_AF-A0A853XFI5-F1
#
_entry.id   AF-A0A853XFI5-F1
#
_cell.length_a   1.000
_cell.length_b   1.000
_cell.length_c   1.000
_cell.angle_alpha   90.00
_cell.angle_beta   90.00
_cell.angle_gamma   90.00
#
_symmetry.space_group_name_H-M   'P 1'
#
loop_
_entity.id
_entity.type
_entity.pdbx_description
1 polymer ?
#
loop_
_entity_poly.entity_id
_entity_poly.type
_entity_poly.pdbx_seq_one_letter_code
_entity_poly.pdbx_strand_id
1 'polypeptide(L)'
;MVRITLNPEQQILHDNIEKYLQELKADLKQKSLSYDKQMEIFKEMANDAHQLHMSLNPKPKHHGYMIQNRGVQPEEPEFYFHIHPVEDLLKYIEDTDANNDPIDQTIGNEFKLKVYSKRWGHADEYSLKRIENGWFFSFSSYVGECTKDGKPFIYAALNHESISYPNDLPGFLEWLWEQAKLQGLTYTEVQNALNQISDWIYSCEVNTPRGIFRGYK
;
A
#
# COMPACT_ATOMS: atom_id res chain seq x y z
N MET A 1 18.98 -11.23 -14.33
CA MET A 1 19.49 -10.65 -13.09
C MET A 1 20.91 -10.18 -13.37
N VAL A 2 21.12 -8.87 -13.29
CA VAL A 2 22.44 -8.25 -13.43
C VAL A 2 22.90 -7.93 -12.02
N ARG A 3 24.09 -8.42 -11.65
CA ARG A 3 24.70 -8.16 -10.35
C ARG A 3 25.72 -7.03 -10.50
N ILE A 4 25.74 -6.11 -9.54
CA ILE A 4 26.77 -5.06 -9.51
C ILE A 4 28.08 -5.64 -8.97
N THR A 5 29.18 -5.39 -9.68
CA THR A 5 30.52 -5.73 -9.19
C THR A 5 31.08 -4.55 -8.40
N LEU A 6 31.28 -4.76 -7.10
CA LEU A 6 31.83 -3.73 -6.21
C LEU A 6 33.36 -3.65 -6.33
N ASN A 7 33.89 -2.45 -6.28
CA ASN A 7 35.32 -2.24 -6.10
C ASN A 7 35.72 -2.47 -4.60
N PRO A 8 37.02 -2.50 -4.26
CA PRO A 8 37.44 -2.79 -2.88
C PRO A 8 36.89 -1.82 -1.82
N GLU A 9 36.79 -0.53 -2.13
CA GLU A 9 36.24 0.47 -1.19
C GLU A 9 34.74 0.27 -0.99
N GLN A 10 34.02 0.00 -2.08
CA GLN A 10 32.59 -0.31 -2.05
C GLN A 10 32.30 -1.61 -1.30
N GLN A 11 33.16 -2.62 -1.44
CA GLN A 11 33.02 -3.89 -0.72
C GLN A 11 33.16 -3.69 0.79
N ILE A 12 34.08 -2.82 1.24
CA ILE A 12 34.22 -2.49 2.66
C ILE A 12 32.93 -1.86 3.20
N LEU A 13 32.37 -0.88 2.47
CA LEU A 13 31.09 -0.25 2.84
C LEU A 13 29.97 -1.29 2.90
N HIS A 14 29.86 -2.14 1.87
CA HIS A 14 28.88 -3.22 1.82
C HIS A 14 28.97 -4.15 3.04
N ASP A 15 30.17 -4.63 3.38
CA ASP A 15 30.38 -5.57 4.48
C ASP A 15 30.05 -4.92 5.85
N ASN A 16 30.38 -3.63 6.03
CA ASN A 16 29.99 -2.88 7.21
C ASN A 16 28.47 -2.77 7.34
N ILE A 17 27.78 -2.40 6.24
CA ILE A 17 26.33 -2.28 6.20
C ILE A 17 25.66 -3.60 6.59
N GLU A 18 26.09 -4.72 6.01
CA GLU A 18 25.55 -6.04 6.33
C GLU A 18 25.73 -6.37 7.82
N LYS A 19 26.91 -6.09 8.37
CA LYS A 19 27.20 -6.29 9.79
C LYS A 19 26.26 -5.47 10.67
N TYR A 20 26.10 -4.17 10.42
CA TYR A 20 25.22 -3.30 11.19
C TYR A 20 23.76 -3.74 11.08
N LEU A 21 23.31 -4.11 9.88
CA LEU A 21 21.95 -4.58 9.64
C LEU A 21 21.67 -5.88 10.40
N GLN A 22 22.62 -6.82 10.42
CA GLN A 22 22.51 -8.07 11.18
C GLN A 22 22.42 -7.81 12.69
N GLU A 23 23.24 -6.88 13.20
CA GLU A 23 23.24 -6.49 14.62
C GLU A 23 21.90 -5.88 15.04
N LEU A 24 21.38 -4.93 14.26
CA LEU A 24 20.05 -4.33 14.50
C LEU A 24 18.93 -5.38 14.42
N LYS A 25 18.97 -6.28 13.44
CA LYS A 25 17.97 -7.37 13.32
C LYS A 25 18.01 -8.36 14.48
N ALA A 26 19.20 -8.66 15.01
CA ALA A 26 19.35 -9.50 16.18
C ALA A 26 18.80 -8.81 17.43
N ASP A 27 19.07 -7.52 17.59
CA ASP A 27 18.56 -6.72 18.70
C ASP A 27 17.02 -6.62 18.70
N LEU A 28 16.37 -6.49 17.53
CA LEU A 28 14.90 -6.51 17.46
C LEU A 28 14.28 -7.76 18.09
N LYS A 29 14.99 -8.89 18.08
CA LYS A 29 14.54 -10.16 18.67
C LYS A 29 14.92 -10.28 20.15
N GLN A 30 16.13 -9.84 20.50
CA GLN A 30 16.74 -10.10 21.82
C GLN A 30 16.61 -8.93 22.79
N LYS A 31 16.39 -7.71 22.29
CA LYS A 31 16.38 -6.44 23.02
C LYS A 31 17.60 -6.28 23.92
N SER A 32 18.79 -6.53 23.35
CA SER A 32 20.05 -6.62 24.07
C SER A 32 20.87 -5.33 24.05
N LEU A 33 20.61 -4.43 23.09
CA LEU A 33 21.31 -3.17 22.92
C LEU A 33 20.58 -2.03 23.63
N SER A 34 21.35 -1.12 24.23
CA SER A 34 20.82 0.16 24.72
C SER A 34 20.37 1.04 23.56
N TYR A 35 19.45 1.97 23.83
CA TYR A 35 19.00 2.95 22.84
C TYR A 35 20.17 3.74 22.21
N ASP A 36 21.14 4.18 23.03
CA ASP A 36 22.31 4.91 22.54
C ASP A 36 23.14 4.07 21.58
N LYS A 37 23.30 2.77 21.87
CA LYS A 37 24.05 1.87 20.99
C LYS A 37 23.29 1.59 19.69
N GLN A 38 21.97 1.42 19.77
CA GLN A 38 21.14 1.30 18.57
C GLN A 38 21.26 2.54 17.68
N MET A 39 21.18 3.73 18.28
CA MET A 39 21.32 5.01 17.60
C MET A 39 22.68 5.18 16.92
N GLU A 40 23.77 4.76 17.59
CA GLU A 40 25.11 4.74 17.01
C GLU A 40 25.16 3.83 15.78
N ILE A 41 24.67 2.59 15.88
CA ILE A 41 24.66 1.63 14.77
C ILE A 41 23.81 2.14 13.59
N PHE A 42 22.65 2.74 13.86
CA PHE A 42 21.82 3.34 12.82
C PHE A 42 22.55 4.47 12.08
N LYS A 43 23.32 5.31 12.78
CA LYS A 43 24.08 6.41 12.16
C LYS A 43 25.19 5.89 11.26
N GLU A 44 25.99 4.94 11.76
CA GLU A 44 27.08 4.34 10.98
C GLU A 44 26.53 3.59 9.75
N MET A 45 25.47 2.79 9.93
CA MET A 45 24.79 2.10 8.83
C MET A 45 24.27 3.09 7.78
N ALA A 46 23.62 4.18 8.21
CA ALA A 46 23.06 5.17 7.30
C ALA A 46 24.15 5.89 6.52
N ASN A 47 25.25 6.26 7.17
CA ASN A 47 26.40 6.89 6.55
C ASN A 47 27.04 5.96 5.51
N ASP A 48 27.34 4.71 5.85
CA ASP A 48 27.98 3.78 4.93
C ASP A 48 27.06 3.44 3.74
N ALA A 49 25.75 3.27 3.99
CA ALA A 49 24.76 3.02 2.93
C ALA A 49 24.62 4.21 1.98
N HIS A 50 24.62 5.44 2.50
CA HIS A 50 24.62 6.64 1.68
C HIS A 50 25.89 6.77 0.84
N GLN A 51 27.07 6.56 1.43
CA GLN A 51 28.33 6.59 0.71
C GLN A 51 28.38 5.54 -0.39
N LEU A 52 27.93 4.32 -0.10
CA LEU A 52 27.85 3.24 -1.06
C LEU A 52 26.90 3.63 -2.21
N HIS A 53 25.68 4.07 -1.91
CA HIS A 53 24.74 4.56 -2.91
C HIS A 53 25.36 5.64 -3.81
N MET A 54 26.03 6.62 -3.22
CA MET A 54 26.60 7.73 -3.95
C MET A 54 27.74 7.30 -4.88
N SER A 55 28.48 6.26 -4.52
CA SER A 55 29.59 5.71 -5.31
C SER A 55 29.18 4.83 -6.49
N LEU A 56 27.94 4.31 -6.51
CA LEU A 56 27.49 3.34 -7.52
C LEU A 56 27.00 4.01 -8.81
N ASN A 57 27.28 3.36 -9.93
CA ASN A 57 26.79 3.75 -11.26
C ASN A 57 26.42 2.50 -12.08
N PRO A 58 25.17 2.34 -12.57
CA PRO A 58 24.04 3.28 -12.43
C PRO A 58 23.59 3.44 -10.98
N LYS A 59 22.95 4.59 -10.69
CA LYS A 59 22.44 4.91 -9.35
C LYS A 59 21.45 3.86 -8.87
N PRO A 60 21.55 3.38 -7.61
CA PRO A 60 20.64 2.38 -7.08
C PRO A 60 19.18 2.80 -7.14
N LYS A 61 18.33 1.88 -7.60
CA LYS A 61 16.88 2.05 -7.59
C LYS A 61 16.31 1.54 -6.27
N HIS A 62 15.36 2.29 -5.71
CA HIS A 62 14.57 1.92 -4.53
C HIS A 62 13.09 1.85 -4.90
N HIS A 63 12.28 1.17 -4.08
CA HIS A 63 10.83 1.16 -4.30
C HIS A 63 10.24 2.57 -4.15
N GLY A 64 9.35 2.97 -5.05
CA GLY A 64 8.75 4.30 -5.09
C GLY A 64 7.94 4.64 -3.84
N TYR A 65 7.22 3.65 -3.27
CA TYR A 65 6.48 3.85 -2.02
C TYR A 65 7.41 4.15 -0.84
N MET A 66 8.65 3.66 -0.87
CA MET A 66 9.62 3.90 0.20
C MET A 66 10.07 5.35 0.20
N ILE A 67 10.34 5.91 -0.98
CA ILE A 67 10.69 7.33 -1.15
C ILE A 67 9.52 8.22 -0.68
N GLN A 68 8.28 7.88 -1.05
CA GLN A 68 7.08 8.61 -0.63
C GLN A 68 6.90 8.61 0.89
N ASN A 69 7.02 7.44 1.53
CA ASN A 69 6.82 7.29 2.97
C ASN A 69 7.92 7.97 3.80
N ARG A 70 9.15 8.01 3.28
CA ARG A 70 10.29 8.67 3.95
C ARG A 70 10.27 10.18 3.77
N GLY A 71 9.73 10.69 2.66
CA GLY A 71 9.67 12.12 2.36
C GLY A 71 11.04 12.76 2.08
N VAL A 72 12.08 11.95 1.90
CA VAL A 72 13.46 12.36 1.58
C VAL A 72 13.99 11.51 0.42
N GLN A 73 14.89 12.07 -0.38
CA GLN A 73 15.43 11.39 -1.56
C GLN A 73 16.58 10.44 -1.18
N PRO A 74 16.83 9.36 -1.95
CA PRO A 74 17.93 8.43 -1.70
C PRO A 74 19.33 9.06 -1.64
N GLU A 75 19.52 10.21 -2.27
CA GLU A 75 20.76 10.98 -2.23
C GLU A 75 20.98 11.74 -0.92
N GLU A 76 20.00 11.74 -0.01
CA GLU A 76 20.09 12.34 1.32
C GLU A 76 20.41 11.25 2.37
N PRO A 77 21.38 11.46 3.29
CA PRO A 77 21.75 10.47 4.31
C PRO A 77 20.57 10.01 5.19
N GLU A 78 19.61 10.89 5.46
CA GLU A 78 18.41 10.64 6.28
C GLU A 78 17.51 9.55 5.67
N PHE A 79 17.59 9.33 4.35
CA PHE A 79 16.88 8.25 3.69
C PHE A 79 17.31 6.91 4.26
N TYR A 80 18.61 6.72 4.48
CA TYR A 80 19.21 5.48 4.98
C TYR A 80 19.17 5.32 6.50
N PHE A 81 18.61 6.29 7.22
CA PHE A 81 18.36 6.20 8.66
C PHE A 81 17.15 5.29 9.00
N HIS A 82 17.10 4.11 8.37
CA HIS A 82 16.10 3.07 8.54
C HIS A 82 16.58 1.77 7.88
N ILE A 83 16.13 0.61 8.37
CA ILE A 83 16.56 -0.70 7.84
C ILE A 83 16.10 -0.98 6.40
N HIS A 84 14.87 -0.59 6.03
CA HIS A 84 14.31 -0.95 4.71
C HIS A 84 15.03 -0.33 3.50
N PRO A 85 15.37 0.98 3.50
CA PRO A 85 16.22 1.58 2.47
C PRO A 85 17.58 0.89 2.29
N VAL A 86 18.15 0.43 3.41
CA VAL A 86 19.41 -0.31 3.42
C VAL A 86 19.21 -1.71 2.82
N GLU A 87 18.13 -2.41 3.17
CA GLU A 87 17.78 -3.70 2.57
C GLU A 87 17.56 -3.59 1.06
N ASP A 88 16.88 -2.54 0.59
CA ASP A 88 16.69 -2.27 -0.84
C ASP A 88 18.03 -2.04 -1.55
N LEU A 89 18.94 -1.24 -0.95
CA LEU A 89 20.27 -1.04 -1.51
C LEU A 89 21.05 -2.35 -1.67
N LEU A 90 21.05 -3.20 -0.64
CA LEU A 90 21.74 -4.49 -0.69
C LEU A 90 21.12 -5.44 -1.74
N LYS A 91 19.78 -5.48 -1.84
CA LYS A 91 19.09 -6.26 -2.88
C LYS A 91 19.44 -5.78 -4.29
N TYR A 92 19.49 -4.47 -4.51
CA TYR A 92 19.85 -3.88 -5.80
C TYR A 92 21.26 -4.29 -6.26
N ILE A 93 22.21 -4.39 -5.33
CA ILE A 93 23.59 -4.81 -5.62
C ILE A 93 23.60 -6.25 -6.14
N GLU A 94 22.80 -7.13 -5.53
CA GLU A 94 22.69 -8.53 -5.94
C GLU A 94 21.90 -8.73 -7.24
N ASP A 95 20.84 -7.94 -7.43
CA ASP A 95 20.01 -7.95 -8.64
C ASP A 95 19.44 -6.54 -8.89
N THR A 96 19.88 -5.90 -9.98
CA THR A 96 19.46 -4.53 -10.33
C THR A 96 17.96 -4.38 -10.57
N ASP A 97 17.25 -5.49 -10.79
CA ASP A 97 15.80 -5.53 -10.97
C ASP A 97 15.02 -5.79 -9.67
N ALA A 98 15.70 -6.05 -8.54
CA ALA A 98 15.07 -6.47 -7.28
C ALA A 98 14.10 -5.44 -6.68
N ASN A 99 14.28 -4.15 -7.01
CA ASN A 99 13.47 -3.05 -6.52
C ASN A 99 12.63 -2.41 -7.63
N ASN A 100 12.31 -3.17 -8.68
CA ASN A 100 11.35 -2.71 -9.67
C ASN A 100 9.96 -2.63 -9.03
N ASP A 101 9.40 -1.42 -8.98
CA ASP A 101 8.02 -1.24 -8.54
C ASP A 101 7.09 -2.15 -9.35
N PRO A 102 6.14 -2.83 -8.67
CA PRO A 102 5.12 -3.62 -9.34
C PRO A 102 4.37 -2.79 -10.38
N ILE A 103 4.02 -3.41 -11.50
CA ILE A 103 3.19 -2.78 -12.54
C ILE A 103 1.73 -2.93 -12.14
N ASP A 104 0.97 -1.82 -12.10
CA ASP A 104 -0.47 -1.89 -11.93
C ASP A 104 -1.10 -2.64 -13.12
N GLN A 105 -1.67 -3.81 -12.82
CA GLN A 105 -2.27 -4.71 -13.79
C GLN A 105 -3.80 -4.70 -13.77
N THR A 106 -4.41 -3.78 -13.01
CA THR A 106 -5.86 -3.76 -12.78
C THR A 106 -6.58 -2.50 -13.21
N ILE A 107 -5.88 -1.47 -13.70
CA ILE A 107 -6.52 -0.38 -14.45
C ILE A 107 -7.28 -0.95 -15.65
N GLY A 108 -8.52 -0.50 -15.84
CA GLY A 108 -9.41 -0.98 -16.90
C GLY A 108 -10.20 -2.24 -16.55
N ASN A 109 -9.85 -2.95 -15.48
CA ASN A 109 -10.61 -4.11 -15.03
C ASN A 109 -11.90 -3.70 -14.32
N GLU A 110 -12.95 -4.48 -14.53
CA GLU A 110 -14.25 -4.32 -13.88
C GLU A 110 -14.40 -5.33 -12.73
N PHE A 111 -14.79 -4.83 -11.57
CA PHE A 111 -15.00 -5.57 -10.33
C PHE A 111 -16.45 -5.47 -9.87
N LYS A 112 -16.83 -6.34 -8.93
CA LYS A 112 -18.17 -6.36 -8.34
C LYS A 112 -18.12 -5.97 -6.87
N LEU A 113 -19.01 -5.08 -6.47
CA LEU A 113 -19.30 -4.78 -5.06
C LEU A 113 -20.72 -5.24 -4.78
N LYS A 114 -20.87 -6.28 -3.96
CA LYS A 114 -22.17 -6.83 -3.58
C LYS A 114 -22.75 -6.04 -2.41
N VAL A 115 -23.98 -5.58 -2.53
CA VAL A 115 -24.66 -4.76 -1.51
C VAL A 115 -26.00 -5.38 -1.19
N TYR A 116 -26.21 -5.78 0.07
CA TYR A 116 -27.50 -6.27 0.53
C TYR A 116 -28.40 -5.11 0.93
N SER A 117 -29.66 -5.16 0.52
CA SER A 117 -30.69 -4.24 0.97
C SER A 117 -31.68 -4.95 1.89
N LYS A 118 -31.84 -4.47 3.13
CA LYS A 118 -32.94 -4.96 4.00
C LYS A 118 -34.30 -4.66 3.41
N ARG A 119 -34.44 -3.52 2.74
CA ARG A 119 -35.71 -3.06 2.15
C ARG A 119 -36.22 -4.05 1.12
N TRP A 120 -35.32 -4.57 0.29
CA TRP A 120 -35.67 -5.51 -0.78
C TRP A 120 -35.47 -6.98 -0.41
N GLY A 121 -34.68 -7.25 0.63
CA GLY A 121 -34.45 -8.61 1.13
C GLY A 121 -33.47 -9.43 0.28
N HIS A 122 -32.81 -8.82 -0.69
CA HIS A 122 -31.77 -9.45 -1.51
C HIS A 122 -30.55 -8.54 -1.63
N ALA A 123 -29.51 -9.07 -2.26
CA ALA A 123 -28.31 -8.33 -2.59
C ALA A 123 -28.24 -8.06 -4.09
N ASP A 124 -27.75 -6.88 -4.43
CA ASP A 124 -27.48 -6.43 -5.77
C ASP A 124 -25.98 -6.30 -6.00
N GLU A 125 -25.56 -6.34 -7.26
CA GLU A 125 -24.16 -6.21 -7.66
C GLU A 125 -23.92 -4.86 -8.32
N TYR A 126 -23.09 -4.04 -7.67
CA TYR A 126 -22.62 -2.79 -8.24
C TYR A 126 -21.36 -3.05 -9.07
N SER A 127 -21.28 -2.45 -10.25
CA SER A 127 -20.10 -2.55 -11.12
C SER A 127 -19.13 -1.40 -10.83
N LEU A 128 -17.87 -1.74 -10.55
CA LEU A 128 -16.79 -0.80 -10.30
C LEU A 128 -15.63 -1.12 -11.25
N LYS A 129 -15.37 -0.26 -12.22
CA LYS A 129 -14.19 -0.37 -13.09
C LYS A 129 -13.07 0.54 -12.58
N ARG A 130 -11.86 0.03 -12.37
CA ARG A 130 -10.72 0.90 -12.04
C ARG A 130 -10.35 1.76 -13.24
N ILE A 131 -10.24 3.06 -13.04
CA ILE A 131 -9.76 4.05 -14.01
C ILE A 131 -8.61 4.85 -13.40
N GLU A 132 -7.85 5.57 -14.22
CA GLU A 132 -6.61 6.27 -13.82
C GLU A 132 -6.75 7.17 -12.57
N ASN A 133 -7.91 7.81 -12.38
CA ASN A 133 -8.15 8.76 -11.29
C ASN A 133 -9.17 8.27 -10.25
N GLY A 134 -9.60 7.01 -10.30
CA GLY A 134 -10.57 6.46 -9.37
C GLY A 134 -11.36 5.27 -9.93
N TRP A 135 -12.69 5.34 -9.81
CA TRP A 135 -13.59 4.26 -10.21
C TRP A 135 -14.58 4.76 -11.25
N PHE A 136 -14.89 3.96 -12.26
CA PHE A 136 -16.11 4.15 -13.04
C PHE A 136 -17.19 3.25 -12.44
N PHE A 137 -18.25 3.86 -11.92
CA PHE A 137 -19.33 3.18 -11.22
C PHE A 137 -20.53 2.99 -12.15
N SER A 138 -21.21 1.85 -12.01
CA SER A 138 -22.48 1.59 -12.69
C SER A 138 -23.40 0.72 -11.84
N PHE A 139 -24.56 1.27 -11.47
CA PHE A 139 -25.69 0.54 -10.90
C PHE A 139 -27.00 1.28 -11.19
N SER A 140 -27.95 0.62 -11.86
CA SER A 140 -29.22 1.25 -12.26
C SER A 140 -29.00 2.56 -13.03
N SER A 141 -29.60 3.67 -12.63
CA SER A 141 -29.40 5.00 -13.20
C SER A 141 -28.17 5.74 -12.66
N TYR A 142 -27.49 5.21 -11.65
CA TYR A 142 -26.27 5.79 -11.09
C TYR A 142 -25.05 5.28 -11.87
N VAL A 143 -24.60 6.08 -12.82
CA VAL A 143 -23.48 5.74 -13.71
C VAL A 143 -22.55 6.93 -13.87
N GLY A 144 -21.25 6.72 -13.72
CA GLY A 144 -20.25 7.73 -14.02
C GLY A 144 -18.92 7.55 -13.29
N GLU A 145 -18.02 8.51 -13.49
CA GLU A 145 -16.73 8.55 -12.83
C GLU A 145 -16.85 8.96 -11.37
N CYS A 146 -16.06 8.30 -10.55
CA CYS A 146 -15.89 8.53 -9.13
C CYS A 146 -14.42 8.78 -8.81
N THR A 147 -14.17 9.60 -7.80
CA THR A 147 -12.87 9.69 -7.12
C THR A 147 -12.50 8.34 -6.49
N LYS A 148 -11.23 8.18 -6.10
CA LYS A 148 -10.70 6.94 -5.48
C LYS A 148 -11.49 6.52 -4.24
N ASP A 149 -12.01 7.49 -3.50
CA ASP A 149 -12.86 7.31 -2.32
C ASP A 149 -14.32 6.94 -2.67
N GLY A 150 -14.68 6.84 -3.94
CA GLY A 150 -15.99 6.38 -4.43
C GLY A 150 -17.06 7.46 -4.68
N LYS A 151 -16.74 8.74 -4.47
CA LYS A 151 -17.72 9.83 -4.70
C LYS A 151 -17.81 10.20 -6.18
N PRO A 152 -18.99 10.62 -6.69
CA PRO A 152 -20.25 10.76 -5.96
C PRO A 152 -21.16 9.52 -6.03
N PHE A 153 -21.02 8.69 -7.07
CA PHE A 153 -22.09 7.79 -7.48
C PHE A 153 -22.27 6.56 -6.57
N ILE A 154 -21.20 6.02 -5.97
CA ILE A 154 -21.32 4.89 -5.04
C ILE A 154 -22.22 5.29 -3.86
N TYR A 155 -21.96 6.45 -3.26
CA TYR A 155 -22.74 6.94 -2.12
C TYR A 155 -24.12 7.41 -2.53
N ALA A 156 -24.29 7.97 -3.75
CA ALA A 156 -25.60 8.34 -4.25
C ALA A 156 -26.51 7.10 -4.37
N ALA A 157 -25.98 5.98 -4.89
CA ALA A 157 -26.71 4.70 -4.96
C ALA A 157 -27.03 4.14 -3.57
N LEU A 158 -26.03 4.03 -2.69
CA LEU A 158 -26.23 3.53 -1.32
C LEU A 158 -27.28 4.33 -0.54
N ASN A 159 -27.23 5.66 -0.63
CA ASN A 159 -28.19 6.53 0.06
C ASN A 159 -29.59 6.44 -0.54
N HIS A 160 -29.71 6.33 -1.88
CA HIS A 160 -31.01 6.15 -2.53
C HIS A 160 -31.67 4.82 -2.14
N GLU A 161 -30.86 3.77 -1.94
CA GLU A 161 -31.34 2.46 -1.50
C GLU A 161 -31.48 2.34 0.02
N SER A 162 -31.32 3.44 0.77
CA SER A 162 -31.37 3.49 2.23
C SER A 162 -30.40 2.53 2.93
N ILE A 163 -29.27 2.21 2.30
CA ILE A 163 -28.29 1.27 2.85
C ILE A 163 -27.54 1.92 4.01
N SER A 164 -27.43 1.22 5.12
CA SER A 164 -26.51 1.59 6.21
C SER A 164 -25.13 1.01 5.93
N TYR A 165 -24.14 1.89 5.86
CA TYR A 165 -22.74 1.57 5.59
C TYR A 165 -21.82 2.32 6.57
N PRO A 166 -20.57 1.88 6.72
CA PRO A 166 -19.65 2.45 7.71
C PRO A 166 -19.14 3.83 7.27
N ASN A 167 -18.89 4.71 8.25
CA ASN A 167 -18.41 6.07 7.99
C ASN A 167 -17.07 6.11 7.22
N ASP A 168 -16.17 5.16 7.49
CA ASP A 168 -14.83 5.16 6.92
C ASP A 168 -14.75 4.41 5.59
N LEU A 169 -15.89 3.99 5.01
CA LEU A 169 -15.96 3.39 3.67
C LEU A 169 -15.16 4.17 2.60
N PRO A 170 -15.19 5.52 2.54
CA PRO A 170 -14.39 6.28 1.59
C PRO A 170 -12.90 6.03 1.71
N GLY A 171 -12.37 6.00 2.94
CA GLY A 171 -10.96 5.75 3.19
C GLY A 171 -10.52 4.36 2.76
N PHE A 172 -11.36 3.33 2.98
CA PHE A 172 -11.05 1.96 2.56
C PHE A 172 -11.07 1.79 1.04
N LEU A 173 -12.00 2.44 0.33
CA LEU A 173 -12.03 2.41 -1.13
C LEU A 173 -10.82 3.12 -1.75
N GLU A 174 -10.45 4.29 -1.21
CA GLU A 174 -9.27 5.02 -1.64
C GLU A 174 -7.99 4.23 -1.36
N TRP A 175 -7.88 3.67 -0.15
CA TRP A 175 -6.74 2.84 0.24
C TRP A 175 -6.57 1.63 -0.67
N LEU A 176 -7.66 0.88 -0.94
CA LEU A 176 -7.61 -0.25 -1.87
C LEU A 176 -7.16 0.17 -3.27
N TRP A 177 -7.68 1.30 -3.76
CA TRP A 177 -7.28 1.82 -5.07
C TRP A 177 -5.79 2.12 -5.13
N GLU A 178 -5.23 2.76 -4.09
CA GLU A 178 -3.79 3.07 -4.02
C GLU A 178 -2.94 1.81 -3.87
N GLN A 179 -3.35 0.85 -3.03
CA GLN A 179 -2.59 -0.38 -2.86
C GLN A 179 -2.56 -1.22 -4.13
N ALA A 180 -3.66 -1.25 -4.90
CA ALA A 180 -3.69 -1.93 -6.19
C ALA A 180 -2.64 -1.37 -7.16
N LYS A 181 -2.42 -0.06 -7.14
CA LYS A 181 -1.38 0.61 -7.91
C LYS A 181 0.02 0.38 -7.35
N LEU A 182 0.23 0.62 -6.06
CA LEU A 182 1.54 0.60 -5.42
C LEU A 182 2.13 -0.80 -5.30
N GLN A 183 1.29 -1.80 -5.08
CA GLN A 183 1.71 -3.19 -4.90
C GLN A 183 1.48 -4.05 -6.14
N GLY A 184 0.89 -3.50 -7.21
CA GLY A 184 0.58 -4.25 -8.43
C GLY A 184 -0.37 -5.42 -8.16
N LEU A 185 -1.38 -5.20 -7.30
CA LEU A 185 -2.30 -6.26 -6.90
C LEU A 185 -2.96 -6.92 -8.11
N THR A 186 -3.18 -8.22 -8.01
CA THR A 186 -3.90 -9.01 -9.00
C THR A 186 -5.39 -8.67 -8.97
N TYR A 187 -6.10 -9.02 -10.06
CA TYR A 187 -7.57 -8.95 -10.10
C TYR A 187 -8.20 -9.65 -8.89
N THR A 188 -7.72 -10.85 -8.55
CA THR A 188 -8.25 -11.66 -7.45
C THR A 188 -8.08 -10.98 -6.10
N GLU A 189 -6.95 -10.35 -5.85
CA GLU A 189 -6.69 -9.63 -4.59
C GLU A 189 -7.60 -8.41 -4.45
N VAL A 190 -7.76 -7.62 -5.53
CA VAL A 190 -8.66 -6.45 -5.52
C VAL A 190 -10.11 -6.89 -5.34
N GLN A 191 -10.56 -7.94 -6.03
CA GLN A 191 -11.92 -8.47 -5.87
C GLN A 191 -12.15 -9.02 -4.47
N ASN A 192 -11.17 -9.71 -3.88
CA ASN A 192 -11.27 -10.21 -2.51
C ASN A 192 -11.34 -9.07 -1.48
N ALA A 193 -10.62 -7.98 -1.68
CA ALA A 193 -10.72 -6.80 -0.83
C ALA A 193 -12.09 -6.12 -0.96
N LEU A 194 -12.64 -6.01 -2.18
CA LEU A 194 -14.01 -5.52 -2.39
C LEU A 194 -15.05 -6.43 -1.73
N ASN A 195 -14.85 -7.75 -1.73
CA ASN A 195 -15.72 -8.68 -1.01
C ASN A 195 -15.71 -8.42 0.51
N GLN A 196 -14.54 -8.12 1.10
CA GLN A 196 -14.45 -7.75 2.52
C GLN A 196 -15.18 -6.43 2.80
N ILE A 197 -15.07 -5.44 1.90
CA ILE A 197 -15.84 -4.19 1.99
C ILE A 197 -17.35 -4.47 1.89
N SER A 198 -17.77 -5.35 0.99
CA SER A 198 -19.17 -5.82 0.89
C SER A 198 -19.66 -6.46 2.19
N ASP A 199 -18.87 -7.32 2.82
CA ASP A 199 -19.22 -7.96 4.09
C ASP A 199 -19.34 -6.96 5.24
N TRP A 200 -18.52 -5.90 5.21
CA TRP A 200 -18.59 -4.83 6.19
C TRP A 200 -19.85 -3.96 6.01
N ILE A 201 -20.18 -3.58 4.78
CA ILE A 201 -21.44 -2.89 4.45
C ILE A 201 -22.62 -3.75 4.86
N TYR A 202 -22.62 -5.04 4.51
CA TYR A 202 -23.63 -6.00 4.92
C TYR A 202 -23.80 -6.02 6.43
N SER A 203 -22.70 -6.06 7.19
CA SER A 203 -22.72 -6.08 8.65
C SER A 203 -23.36 -4.82 9.25
N CYS A 204 -23.07 -3.63 8.70
CA CYS A 204 -23.73 -2.39 9.09
C CYS A 204 -25.23 -2.44 8.76
N GLU A 205 -25.56 -2.87 7.55
CA GLU A 205 -26.93 -2.93 7.07
C GLU A 205 -27.78 -3.87 7.94
N VAL A 206 -27.37 -5.14 8.12
CA VAL A 206 -28.11 -6.15 8.91
C VAL A 206 -28.28 -5.79 10.38
N ASN A 207 -27.36 -5.02 10.95
CA ASN A 207 -27.43 -4.57 12.34
C ASN A 207 -28.12 -3.22 12.55
N THR A 208 -28.63 -2.56 11.49
CA THR A 208 -29.47 -1.36 11.62
C THR A 208 -30.64 -1.61 12.60
N PRO A 209 -30.84 -0.75 13.63
CA PRO A 209 -31.88 -0.91 14.65
C PRO A 209 -33.29 -1.10 14.09
N ARG A 210 -34.12 -1.85 14.84
CA ARG A 210 -35.52 -2.15 14.50
C ARG A 210 -36.48 -1.57 15.54
N GLY A 211 -37.79 -1.79 15.33
CA GLY A 211 -38.85 -1.34 16.24
C GLY A 211 -39.31 0.08 15.91
N ILE A 212 -39.18 1.01 16.86
CA ILE A 212 -39.60 2.42 16.68
C ILE A 212 -38.85 3.12 15.54
N PHE A 213 -37.69 2.59 15.14
CA PHE A 213 -36.83 3.15 14.08
C PHE A 213 -37.15 2.63 12.68
N ARG A 214 -38.18 1.77 12.50
CA ARG A 214 -38.48 1.09 11.23
C ARG A 214 -38.76 2.01 10.03
N GLY A 215 -39.04 3.30 10.26
CA GLY A 215 -39.28 4.30 9.21
C GLY A 215 -38.22 5.39 9.08
N TYR A 216 -37.09 5.27 9.79
CA TYR A 216 -36.04 6.30 9.77
C TYR A 216 -35.18 6.24 8.50
N LYS A 217 -34.96 5.04 7.95
CA LYS A 217 -34.25 4.78 6.69
C LYS A 217 -35.02 3.76 5.87
#